data_AF-A0A9P0LCM5-F1
#
_entry.id   AF-A0A9P0LCM5-F1
#
_cell.length_a   1.000
_cell.length_b   1.000
_cell.length_c   1.000
_cell.angle_alpha   90.00
_cell.angle_beta   90.00
_cell.angle_gamma   90.00
#
_symmetry.space_group_name_H-M   'P 1'
#
loop_
_entity.id
_entity.type
_entity.pdbx_description
1 polymer ?
#
loop_
_entity_poly.entity_id
_entity_poly.type
_entity_poly.pdbx_seq_one_letter_code
_entity_poly.pdbx_strand_id
1 'polypeptide(L)' 'MVDAFAKYCILTPMKSVTTAEAREKLQNVLALFGTPKRIMMNAATSFKNTTSPKYLDRWGIEYHFVTPDVHRGTLYANH' A
#
# COMPACT_ATOMS: atom_id res chain seq x y z
N MET A 1 -2.29 -6.28 3.57
CA MET A 1 -3.09 -5.08 3.23
C MET A 1 -4.37 -5.14 4.02
N VAL A 2 -4.83 -4.00 4.54
CA VAL A 2 -6.08 -3.91 5.31
C VAL A 2 -7.00 -2.94 4.59
N ASP A 3 -8.22 -3.36 4.29
CA ASP A 3 -9.27 -2.45 3.87
C ASP A 3 -9.78 -1.65 5.09
N ALA A 4 -9.71 -0.32 5.00
CA ALA A 4 -10.00 0.54 6.15
C ALA A 4 -11.49 0.60 6.49
N PHE A 5 -12.38 0.33 5.54
CA PHE A 5 -13.83 0.42 5.71
C PHE A 5 -14.42 -0.87 6.29
N ALA A 6 -14.28 -1.98 5.56
CA ALA A 6 -14.78 -3.30 5.91
C ALA A 6 -13.90 -4.01 6.97
N LYS A 7 -12.74 -3.43 7.32
CA LYS A 7 -11.74 -4.03 8.22
C LYS A 7 -11.24 -5.41 7.74
N TYR A 8 -11.32 -5.65 6.44
CA TYR A 8 -10.87 -6.90 5.83
C TYR A 8 -9.34 -6.92 5.75
N CYS A 9 -8.70 -8.00 6.22
CA CYS A 9 -7.25 -8.13 6.26
C CYS A 9 -6.76 -9.25 5.33
N ILE A 10 -5.79 -8.92 4.46
CA ILE A 10 -5.03 -9.91 3.68
C ILE A 10 -3.58 -9.90 4.11
N LEU A 11 -3.09 -11.07 4.49
CA LEU A 11 -1.68 -11.36 4.68
C LEU A 11 -1.20 -12.24 3.53
N THR A 12 -0.20 -11.75 2.78
CA THR A 12 0.36 -12.48 1.64
C THR A 12 1.82 -12.80 1.94
N PRO A 13 2.23 -14.08 1.94
CA PRO A 13 3.63 -14.43 2.14
C PRO A 13 4.46 -13.92 0.96
N MET A 14 5.63 -13.37 1.28
CA MET A 14 6.62 -12.90 0.32
C MET A 14 7.95 -13.58 0.62
N LYS A 15 8.65 -14.05 -0.41
CA LYS A 15 9.99 -14.65 -0.31
C LYS A 15 11.05 -13.60 -0.02
N SER A 16 10.84 -12.36 -0.48
CA SER A 16 11.77 -11.25 -0.35
C SER A 16 11.03 -9.90 -0.26
N VAL A 17 11.64 -8.89 0.37
CA VAL A 17 11.06 -7.52 0.43
C VAL A 17 11.53 -6.70 -0.77
N THR A 18 11.27 -7.21 -1.98
CA THR A 18 11.61 -6.50 -3.22
C THR A 18 10.41 -5.73 -3.77
N THR A 19 10.67 -4.64 -4.49
CA THR A 19 9.62 -3.83 -5.14
C THR A 19 8.79 -4.63 -6.14
N ALA A 20 9.41 -5.54 -6.89
CA ALA A 20 8.72 -6.36 -7.89
C ALA A 20 7.71 -7.32 -7.24
N GLU A 21 8.13 -8.03 -6.19
CA GLU A 21 7.27 -8.97 -5.47
C GLU A 21 6.14 -8.23 -4.76
N ALA A 22 6.42 -7.08 -4.13
CA ALA A 22 5.40 -6.25 -3.50
C ALA A 22 4.33 -5.78 -4.50
N ARG A 23 4.74 -5.40 -5.71
CA ARG A 23 3.82 -4.98 -6.77
C ARG A 23 2.94 -6.12 -7.26
N GLU A 24 3.51 -7.30 -7.48
CA GLU A 24 2.74 -8.49 -7.87
C GLU A 24 1.69 -8.82 -6.82
N LYS A 25 2.06 -8.82 -5.54
CA LYS A 25 1.11 -9.10 -4.46
C LYS A 25 0.05 -8.01 -4.33
N LEU A 26 0.41 -6.75 -4.51
CA LEU A 26 -0.55 -5.66 -4.54
C LEU A 26 -1.56 -5.83 -5.69
N GLN A 27 -1.11 -6.17 -6.89
CA GLN A 27 -2.00 -6.40 -8.04
C GLN A 27 -3.03 -7.51 -7.76
N ASN A 28 -2.62 -8.59 -7.10
CA ASN A 28 -3.55 -9.65 -6.72
C ASN A 28 -4.61 -9.16 -5.72
N VAL A 29 -4.24 -8.28 -4.78
CA VAL A 29 -5.20 -7.68 -3.85
C VAL A 29 -6.15 -6.72 -4.57
N LEU A 30 -5.65 -5.90 -5.50
CA LEU A 30 -6.48 -5.03 -6.33
C LEU A 30 -7.47 -5.83 -7.19
N ALA A 31 -7.07 -6.99 -7.70
CA ALA A 31 -7.98 -7.86 -8.46
C ALA A 31 -9.13 -8.42 -7.60
N LEU A 32 -8.93 -8.56 -6.28
CA LEU A 32 -9.94 -9.08 -5.36
C LEU A 32 -10.92 -8.00 -4.87
N PHE A 33 -10.44 -6.78 -4.59
CA PHE A 33 -11.28 -5.71 -4.01
C PHE A 33 -11.62 -4.58 -4.97
N GLY A 34 -11.05 -4.61 -6.17
CA GLY A 34 -11.04 -3.48 -7.08
C GLY A 34 -9.98 -2.43 -6.70
N THR A 35 -10.07 -1.29 -7.37
CA THR A 35 -9.10 -0.20 -7.25
C THR A 35 -9.50 0.74 -6.12
N PRO A 36 -8.73 0.83 -5.01
CA PRO A 36 -9.03 1.75 -3.93
C PRO A 36 -8.70 3.18 -4.36
N LYS A 37 -9.44 4.15 -3.81
CA LYS A 37 -9.14 5.58 -4.05
C LYS A 37 -7.78 5.99 -3.45
N ARG A 38 -7.41 5.40 -2.30
CA ARG A 38 -6.23 5.77 -1.53
C ARG A 38 -5.54 4.56 -0.90
N ILE A 39 -4.21 4.55 -0.89
CA ILE A 39 -3.38 3.60 -0.14
C ILE A 39 -2.45 4.36 0.81
N MET A 40 -2.43 3.94 2.08
CA MET A 40 -1.45 4.41 3.05
C MET A 40 -0.40 3.34 3.29
N MET A 41 0.88 3.72 3.24
CA MET A 41 2.00 2.81 3.40
C MET A 41 3.09 3.43 4.26
N ASN A 42 3.95 2.61 4.85
CA ASN A 42 5.13 3.10 5.54
C ASN A 42 6.16 3.60 4.52
N ALA A 43 7.06 4.48 4.97
CA ALA A 43 8.10 5.07 4.13
C ALA A 43 9.26 4.10 3.82
N ALA A 44 9.00 2.79 3.75
CA ALA A 44 9.99 1.75 3.52
C ALA A 44 10.57 1.82 2.09
N THR A 45 11.84 1.44 1.95
CA THR A 45 12.61 1.57 0.70
C THR A 45 11.97 0.83 -0.48
N SER A 46 11.32 -0.31 -0.22
CA SER A 46 10.59 -1.10 -1.21
C SER A 46 9.44 -0.32 -1.89
N PHE A 47 8.85 0.63 -1.18
CA PHE A 47 7.73 1.46 -1.64
C PHE A 47 8.14 2.88 -2.05
N LYS A 48 9.28 3.38 -1.56
CA LYS A 48 9.87 4.67 -1.98
C LYS A 48 10.53 4.63 -3.36
N ASN A 49 10.90 3.46 -3.87
CA ASN A 49 11.54 3.36 -5.18
C ASN A 49 10.65 3.97 -6.27
N THR A 50 11.23 4.75 -7.19
CA THR A 50 10.54 5.57 -8.22
C THR A 50 9.58 4.79 -9.13
N THR A 51 9.68 3.46 -9.15
CA THR A 51 8.80 2.57 -9.91
C THR A 51 7.44 2.34 -9.24
N SER A 52 7.37 2.34 -7.90
CA SER A 52 6.14 2.08 -7.15
C SER A 52 5.13 3.23 -7.23
N PRO A 53 5.52 4.51 -7.05
CA PRO A 53 4.65 5.67 -7.24
C PRO A 53 4.03 5.72 -8.64
N LYS A 54 4.86 5.59 -9.69
CA LYS A 54 4.40 5.60 -11.09
C LYS A 54 3.41 4.48 -11.41
N TYR A 55 3.57 3.33 -10.77
CA TYR A 55 2.62 2.25 -10.92
C TYR A 55 1.26 2.65 -10.36
N LEU A 56 1.19 3.22 -9.15
CA LEU A 56 -0.07 3.64 -8.52
C LEU A 56 -0.75 4.79 -9.27
N ASP A 57 0.04 5.74 -9.79
CA ASP A 57 -0.46 6.83 -10.63
C ASP A 57 -1.22 6.30 -11.87
N ARG A 58 -0.74 5.21 -12.48
CA ARG A 58 -1.40 4.57 -13.63
C ARG A 58 -2.80 4.05 -13.30
N TRP A 59 -3.02 3.64 -12.05
CA TRP A 59 -4.31 3.16 -11.57
C TRP A 59 -5.17 4.28 -10.98
N GLY A 60 -4.70 5.53 -10.99
CA GLY A 60 -5.40 6.66 -10.38
C GLY A 60 -5.48 6.55 -8.85
N ILE A 61 -4.57 5.80 -8.22
CA ILE A 61 -4.56 5.55 -6.78
C ILE A 61 -3.72 6.63 -6.09
N GLU A 62 -4.34 7.38 -5.18
CA GLU A 62 -3.64 8.30 -4.31
C GLU A 62 -2.81 7.52 -3.28
N TYR A 63 -1.51 7.82 -3.13
CA TYR A 63 -0.65 7.13 -2.18
C TYR A 63 -0.04 8.10 -1.16
N HIS A 64 -0.04 7.67 0.10
CA HIS A 64 0.49 8.45 1.22
C HIS A 64 1.52 7.63 1.99
N PHE A 65 2.67 8.24 2.26
CA PHE A 65 3.67 7.68 3.15
C PHE A 65 3.47 8.21 4.56
N VAL A 66 3.32 7.29 5.52
CA VAL A 66 3.34 7.66 6.94
C VAL A 66 4.77 8.08 7.31
N THR A 67 4.90 9.22 8.00
CA THR A 67 6.18 9.74 8.48
C THR A 67 6.90 8.67 9.32
N PRO A 68 8.20 8.41 9.04
CA PRO A 68 9.02 7.53 9.88
C PRO A 68 8.93 7.93 11.36
N ASP A 69 9.03 6.95 12.26
CA ASP A 69 9.01 7.12 13.73
C ASP A 69 7.69 7.60 14.34
N VAL A 70 6.68 7.94 13.52
CA VAL A 70 5.30 8.19 13.97
C VAL A 70 4.48 6.90 13.92
N HIS A 71 4.65 6.04 14.92
CA HIS A 71 3.94 4.76 15.06
C HIS A 71 2.40 4.91 15.14
N ARG A 72 1.91 6.13 15.38
CA ARG A 72 0.48 6.48 15.47
C ARG A 72 -0.13 7.05 14.19
N GLY A 73 0.65 7.34 13.14
CA GLY A 73 0.17 8.05 11.94
C GLY A 73 -0.94 7.31 11.18
N THR A 74 -1.01 5.99 11.32
CA THR A 74 -2.06 5.15 10.71
C THR A 74 -3.41 5.25 11.42
N LEU A 75 -3.47 5.74 12.67
CA LEU A 75 -4.69 5.77 13.49
C LEU A 75 -5.56 7.02 13.27
N TYR A 76 -5.00 8.10 12.72
CA TYR A 76 -5.66 9.42 12.69
C TYR A 76 -6.05 9.93 11.28
N ALA A 77 -5.95 9.10 10.24
CA ALA A 77 -6.31 9.48 8.87
C ALA A 77 -7.84 9.52 8.60
N ASN A 78 -8.64 9.79 9.63
CA ASN A 78 -10.07 10.00 9.56
C ASN A 78 -10.40 11.32 10.28
N HIS A 79 -10.17 12.45 9.61
CA HIS A 79 -10.84 13.72 9.87
C HIS A 79 -10.95 14.50 8.57
#